data_AF-A0A067SH81-F1
#
_entry.id   AF-A0A067SH81-F1
#
_cell.length_a   1.000
_cell.length_b   1.000
_cell.length_c   1.000
_cell.angle_alpha   90.00
_cell.angle_beta   90.00
_cell.angle_gamma   90.00
#
_symmetry.space_group_name_H-M   'P 1'
#
loop_
_entity.id
_entity.type
_entity.pdbx_description
1 polymer ?
#
loop_
_entity_poly.entity_id
_entity_poly.type
_entity_poly.pdbx_seq_one_letter_code
_entity_poly.pdbx_strand_id
1 'polypeptide(L)' 'KEIRSWLSPPDSSKNYNEADKKRQPGTCSWFLDGMRFLNWMEKPGFLWIKGKGEFFGRQLEFDG' A
#
# COMPACT_ATOMS: atom_id res chain seq x y z
N LYS A 1 -1.48 28.16 19.31
CA LYS A 1 -0.89 27.87 17.97
C LYS A 1 -0.39 26.42 17.86
N GLU A 2 -0.03 25.74 18.94
CA GLU A 2 0.57 24.39 18.92
C GLU A 2 -0.37 23.25 18.50
N ILE A 3 -1.65 23.29 18.89
CA ILE A 3 -2.62 22.21 18.57
C ILE A 3 -2.73 21.93 17.07
N ARG A 4 -2.64 22.97 16.23
CA ARG A 4 -2.73 22.82 14.76
C ARG A 4 -1.52 22.10 14.16
N SER A 5 -0.35 22.19 14.80
CA SER A 5 0.86 21.48 14.35
C SER A 5 0.77 19.98 14.66
N TRP A 6 0.11 19.60 15.75
CA TRP A 6 -0.11 18.19 16.10
C TRP A 6 -1.11 17.51 15.18
N LEU A 7 -2.08 18.26 14.68
CA LEU A 7 -3.06 17.79 13.70
C LEU A 7 -2.54 17.80 12.26
N SER A 8 -1.35 18.33 12.03
CA SER A 8 -0.77 18.34 10.68
C SER A 8 -0.40 16.91 10.30
N PRO A 9 -0.81 16.44 9.11
CA PRO A 9 -0.48 15.10 8.68
C PRO A 9 1.05 14.98 8.53
N PRO A 10 1.64 13.82 8.88
CA PRO A 10 3.03 13.56 8.56
C PRO A 10 3.23 13.60 7.05
N ASP A 11 4.42 14.02 6.62
CA ASP A 11 4.79 13.94 5.21
C ASP A 11 4.78 12.48 4.74
N SER A 12 3.80 12.15 3.90
CA SER A 12 3.58 10.81 3.38
C SER A 12 4.52 10.47 2.21
N SER A 13 5.27 11.44 1.68
CA SER A 13 6.16 11.26 0.54
C SER A 13 7.21 10.18 0.79
N LYS A 14 7.78 10.15 2.00
CA LYS A 14 8.78 9.16 2.39
C LYS A 14 8.22 7.74 2.33
N ASN A 15 7.01 7.54 2.86
CA ASN A 15 6.37 6.22 2.83
C ASN A 15 6.02 5.79 1.40
N TYR A 16 5.51 6.73 0.59
CA TYR A 16 5.21 6.48 -0.81
C TYR A 16 6.46 6.03 -1.59
N ASN A 17 7.56 6.78 -1.48
CA ASN A 17 8.80 6.49 -2.20
C ASN A 17 9.39 5.13 -1.79
N GLU A 18 9.38 4.80 -0.49
CA GLU A 18 9.88 3.51 -0.01
C GLU A 18 8.99 2.34 -0.45
N ALA A 19 7.68 2.52 -0.48
CA ALA A 19 6.75 1.52 -0.99
C ALA A 19 6.93 1.29 -2.50
N ASP A 20 7.11 2.36 -3.28
CA ASP A 20 7.34 2.28 -4.72
C ASP A 20 8.65 1.54 -5.05
N LYS A 21 9.75 1.84 -4.32
CA LYS A 21 11.03 1.12 -4.45
C LYS A 21 10.92 -0.38 -4.18
N LYS A 22 10.09 -0.78 -3.20
CA LYS A 22 9.90 -2.19 -2.80
C LYS A 22 8.89 -2.92 -3.68
N ARG A 23 8.05 -2.18 -4.41
CA ARG A 23 7.00 -2.74 -5.25
C ARG A 23 7.64 -3.55 -6.38
N GLN A 24 7.17 -4.77 -6.56
CA GLN A 24 7.56 -5.59 -7.71
C GLN A 24 6.88 -5.06 -8.99
N PRO A 25 7.63 -4.73 -10.06
CA PRO A 25 7.06 -4.25 -11.31
C PRO A 25 6.00 -5.21 -11.87
N GLY A 26 4.92 -4.67 -12.43
CA GLY A 26 3.82 -5.48 -13.00
C GLY A 26 2.90 -6.15 -11.97
N THR A 27 3.20 -6.02 -10.66
CA THR A 27 2.24 -6.45 -9.63
C THR A 27 1.11 -5.44 -9.47
N CYS A 28 -0.03 -5.91 -8.97
CA CYS A 28 -1.25 -5.11 -8.78
C CYS A 28 -1.96 -4.66 -10.08
N SER A 29 -1.41 -4.87 -11.28
CA SER A 29 -2.09 -4.55 -12.55
C SER A 29 -3.47 -5.20 -12.67
N TRP A 30 -3.62 -6.46 -12.24
CA TRP A 30 -4.92 -7.16 -12.20
C TRP A 30 -6.01 -6.41 -11.41
N PHE A 31 -5.59 -5.59 -10.44
CA PHE A 31 -6.47 -4.80 -9.59
C PHE A 31 -6.63 -3.37 -10.15
N LEU A 32 -5.52 -2.70 -10.47
CA LEU A 32 -5.50 -1.30 -10.94
C LEU A 32 -6.19 -1.14 -12.29
N ASP A 33 -6.05 -2.11 -13.19
CA ASP A 33 -6.68 -2.09 -14.51
C ASP A 33 -8.10 -2.71 -14.47
N GLY A 34 -8.52 -3.22 -13.31
CA GLY A 34 -9.80 -3.88 -13.13
C GLY A 34 -10.95 -2.89 -13.04
N MET A 35 -12.07 -3.18 -13.73
CA MET A 35 -13.29 -2.36 -13.69
C MET A 35 -13.79 -2.06 -12.27
N ARG A 36 -13.55 -2.97 -11.31
CA ARG A 36 -13.95 -2.74 -9.91
C ARG A 36 -13.23 -1.54 -9.29
N PHE A 37 -11.93 -1.39 -9.54
CA PHE A 37 -11.14 -0.27 -9.05
C PHE A 37 -11.47 1.01 -9.82
N LEU A 38 -11.59 0.93 -11.14
CA LEU A 38 -11.94 2.07 -11.99
C LEU A 38 -13.32 2.66 -11.62
N ASN A 39 -14.34 1.81 -11.44
CA ASN A 39 -15.66 2.26 -11.01
C ASN A 39 -15.64 2.88 -9.60
N TRP A 40 -14.78 2.39 -8.71
CA TRP A 40 -14.60 2.97 -7.37
C TRP A 40 -13.93 4.35 -7.44
N MET A 41 -13.00 4.57 -8.38
CA MET A 41 -12.41 5.90 -8.62
C MET A 41 -13.45 6.90 -9.09
N GLU A 42 -14.41 6.48 -9.92
CA GLU A 42 -15.51 7.34 -10.36
C GLU A 42 -16.57 7.57 -9.28
N LYS A 43 -16.86 6.54 -8.48
CA LYS A 43 -17.88 6.58 -7.42
C LYS A 43 -17.30 6.05 -6.11
N PRO A 44 -16.73 6.95 -5.28
CA PRO A 44 -16.06 6.58 -4.05
C PRO A 44 -17.01 5.87 -3.08
N GLY A 45 -16.50 4.82 -2.44
CA GLY A 45 -17.22 4.01 -1.45
C GLY A 45 -16.28 3.03 -0.73
N PHE A 46 -16.82 1.97 -0.14
CA PHE A 46 -15.98 0.94 0.49
C PHE A 46 -15.52 -0.10 -0.53
N LEU A 47 -14.20 -0.27 -0.66
CA LEU A 47 -13.58 -1.30 -1.48
C LEU A 47 -12.64 -2.16 -0.61
N TRP A 48 -13.01 -3.42 -0.41
CA TRP A 48 -12.20 -4.36 0.35
C TRP A 48 -11.31 -5.17 -0.59
N ILE A 49 -10.00 -5.15 -0.32
CA ILE A 49 -9.00 -5.95 -1.03
C ILE A 49 -8.53 -7.04 -0.07
N LYS A 50 -8.63 -8.30 -0.48
CA LYS A 50 -8.12 -9.44 0.27
C LYS A 50 -6.90 -10.01 -0.44
N GLY A 51 -5.73 -9.89 0.17
CA GLY A 51 -4.54 -10.60 -0.27
C GLY A 51 -4.59 -12.08 0.13
N LYS A 52 -3.97 -12.95 -0.67
CA LYS A 52 -3.54 -14.27 -0.18
C LYS A 52 -2.19 -14.07 0.51
N GLY A 53 -2.17 -14.15 1.84
CA GLY A 53 -0.91 -14.28 2.56
C GLY A 53 -0.46 -15.73 2.44
N GLU A 54 0.47 -16.03 1.55
CA GLU A 54 1.21 -17.28 1.65
C GLU A 54 2.30 -17.11 2.71
N PHE A 55 2.21 -17.88 3.78
CA PHE A 55 3.26 -17.95 4.78
C PHE A 55 4.46 -18.68 4.17
N PHE A 56 5.37 -17.93 3.54
CA PHE A 56 6.70 -18.44 3.24
C PHE A 56 7.52 -18.41 4.52
N GLY A 57 7.39 -19.45 5.34
CA GLY A 57 8.32 -19.72 6.43
C GLY A 57 9.72 -19.97 5.86
N ARG A 58 10.48 -18.91 5.60
CA ARG A 58 11.93 -19.01 5.45
C ARG A 58 12.54 -18.57 6.77
N GLN A 59 13.03 -19.57 7.50
CA GLN A 59 13.98 -19.42 8.59
C GLN A 59 15.14 -18.58 8.04
N LEU A 60 15.16 -17.29 8.39
CA LEU A 60 16.34 -16.46 8.22
C LEU A 60 17.27 -16.87 9.37
N GLU A 61 18.10 -17.88 9.12
CA GLU A 61 19.30 -18.08 9.91
C GLU A 61 20.19 -16.88 9.64
N PHE A 62 20.35 -16.03 10.65
CA PHE A 62 21.36 -15.01 10.67
C PHE A 62 22.66 -15.72 11.04
N ASP A 63 23.50 -16.01 10.04
CA ASP A 63 24.89 -16.35 10.31
C ASP A 63 25.57 -15.11 10.91
N GLY A 64 26.07 -15.29 12.14
CA GLY A 64 26.87 -14.31 12.88
C GLY A 64 28.36 -14.41 12.59
#